data_AF-A0A6P0N8Q9-F1
#
_entry.id   AF-A0A6P0N8Q9-F1
#
_cell.length_a   1.000
_cell.length_b   1.000
_cell.length_c   1.000
_cell.angle_alpha   90.00
_cell.angle_beta   90.00
_cell.angle_gamma   90.00
#
_symmetry.space_group_name_H-M   'P 1'
#
loop_
_entity.id
_entity.type
_entity.pdbx_description
1 polymer ?
#
loop_
_entity_poly.entity_id
_entity_poly.type
_entity_poly.pdbx_seq_one_letter_code
_entity_poly.pdbx_strand_id
1 'polypeptide(L)'
;MEEKSSDSYHTLPVTLPEQAGFVSLTIPPTATALVTDIDYNWTLELYCSEDLITPLFVDGWVQVSSANQSLSPDYQTYLDNRIWLDAVNELASQRLQEPENLTLVEAWQRLLQDGGIDTDKLPLGPILGSGVVSGSDSIE
;
A
#
# COMPACT_ATOMS: atom_id res chain seq x y z
N MET A 1 28.30 -11.64 -12.87
CA MET A 1 27.37 -10.86 -12.02
C MET A 1 26.10 -11.66 -12.05
N GLU A 2 25.76 -12.30 -10.93
CA GLU A 2 24.71 -13.32 -10.87
C GLU A 2 23.42 -12.62 -10.46
N GLU A 3 22.56 -12.32 -11.43
CA GLU A 3 21.22 -11.81 -11.17
C GLU A 3 20.37 -12.93 -10.57
N LYS A 4 20.10 -12.83 -9.28
CA LYS A 4 19.18 -13.73 -8.59
C LYS A 4 17.78 -13.13 -8.70
N SER A 5 17.19 -13.17 -9.90
CA SER A 5 15.77 -12.83 -10.09
C SER A 5 14.94 -13.97 -9.53
N SER A 6 14.35 -13.76 -8.36
CA SER A 6 13.36 -14.68 -7.78
C SER A 6 12.02 -13.97 -7.82
N ASP A 7 11.29 -14.16 -8.91
CA ASP A 7 9.96 -13.59 -9.05
C ASP A 7 9.02 -14.31 -8.07
N SER A 8 8.47 -13.57 -7.10
CA SER A 8 7.51 -14.10 -6.12
C SER A 8 6.14 -13.47 -6.36
N TYR A 9 5.14 -14.32 -6.64
CA TYR A 9 3.77 -13.88 -6.85
C TYR A 9 2.91 -14.26 -5.64
N HIS A 10 2.10 -13.31 -5.18
CA HIS A 10 1.12 -13.52 -4.12
C HIS A 10 -0.25 -13.08 -4.62
N THR A 11 -1.15 -14.05 -4.78
CA THR A 11 -2.55 -13.78 -5.15
C THR A 11 -3.40 -13.82 -3.89
N LEU A 12 -4.17 -12.76 -3.67
CA LEU A 12 -5.09 -12.63 -2.54
C LEU A 12 -6.49 -12.34 -3.08
N PRO A 13 -7.50 -13.18 -2.79
CA PRO A 13 -8.88 -12.84 -3.11
C PRO A 13 -9.32 -11.67 -2.23
N VAL A 14 -9.73 -10.57 -2.83
CA VAL A 14 -10.12 -9.35 -2.10
C VAL A 14 -11.59 -9.01 -2.40
N THR A 15 -12.38 -8.80 -1.35
CA THR A 15 -13.73 -8.24 -1.51
C THR A 15 -13.65 -6.71 -1.40
N LEU A 16 -14.00 -6.01 -2.48
CA LEU A 16 -14.03 -4.54 -2.50
C LEU A 16 -15.35 -4.01 -1.93
N PRO A 17 -15.33 -2.92 -1.14
CA PRO A 17 -16.55 -2.25 -0.70
C PRO A 17 -17.32 -1.65 -1.88
N GLU A 18 -18.65 -1.56 -1.75
CA GLU A 18 -19.50 -0.87 -2.74
C GLU A 18 -19.26 0.65 -2.75
N GLN A 19 -18.84 1.20 -1.61
CA GLN A 19 -18.49 2.61 -1.49
C GLN A 19 -17.08 2.86 -2.03
N ALA A 20 -16.93 3.86 -2.90
CA ALA A 20 -15.61 4.30 -3.35
C ALA A 20 -14.79 4.89 -2.19
N GLY A 21 -13.54 4.46 -2.05
CA GLY A 21 -12.64 4.90 -0.99
C GLY A 21 -11.27 4.26 -1.08
N PHE A 22 -10.45 4.48 -0.05
CA PHE A 22 -9.14 3.85 0.08
C PHE A 22 -9.27 2.48 0.74
N VAL A 23 -8.59 1.48 0.19
CA VAL A 23 -8.52 0.11 0.72
C VAL A 23 -7.09 -0.21 1.13
N SER A 24 -6.93 -0.96 2.22
CA SER A 24 -5.63 -1.49 2.64
C SER A 24 -5.46 -2.94 2.17
N LEU A 25 -4.25 -3.26 1.71
CA LEU A 25 -3.83 -4.61 1.37
C LEU A 25 -2.64 -4.97 2.26
N THR A 26 -2.67 -6.18 2.84
CA THR A 26 -1.60 -6.66 3.71
C THR A 26 -0.89 -7.83 3.04
N ILE A 27 0.43 -7.70 2.89
CA ILE A 27 1.27 -8.79 2.40
C ILE A 27 1.33 -9.87 3.47
N PRO A 28 1.14 -11.16 3.13
CA PRO A 28 1.19 -12.25 4.10
C PRO A 28 2.54 -12.28 4.84
N PRO A 29 2.56 -12.58 6.15
CA PRO A 29 3.80 -12.68 6.91
C PRO A 29 4.69 -13.86 6.47
N THR A 30 4.16 -14.76 5.64
CA THR A 30 4.90 -15.86 5.00
C THR A 30 5.68 -15.42 3.76
N ALA A 31 5.46 -14.19 3.26
CA ALA A 31 6.25 -13.64 2.16
C ALA A 31 7.71 -13.46 2.58
N THR A 32 8.61 -13.60 1.61
CA THR A 32 10.05 -13.42 1.86
C THR A 32 10.33 -11.95 2.14
N ALA A 33 10.98 -11.65 3.26
CA ALA A 33 11.35 -10.27 3.59
C ALA A 33 12.33 -9.71 2.56
N LEU A 34 12.12 -8.44 2.18
CA LEU A 34 13.03 -7.70 1.30
C LEU A 34 14.35 -7.44 2.02
N VAL A 35 15.45 -7.49 1.26
CA VAL A 35 16.79 -7.18 1.76
C VAL A 35 17.02 -5.67 1.67
N THR A 36 17.72 -5.12 2.66
CA THR A 36 18.09 -3.69 2.68
C THR A 36 19.00 -3.33 1.52
N ASP A 37 18.85 -2.11 1.00
CA ASP A 37 19.69 -1.53 -0.06
C ASP A 37 19.69 -2.34 -1.38
N ILE A 38 18.61 -3.11 -1.62
CA ILE A 38 18.31 -3.76 -2.91
C ILE A 38 17.05 -3.12 -3.50
N ASP A 39 17.11 -2.77 -4.78
CA ASP A 39 15.97 -2.27 -5.53
C ASP A 39 15.09 -3.43 -5.98
N TYR A 40 13.80 -3.35 -5.64
CA TYR A 40 12.77 -4.31 -6.03
C TYR A 40 11.73 -3.62 -6.89
N ASN A 41 11.31 -4.26 -7.98
CA ASN A 41 10.12 -3.86 -8.71
C ASN A 41 8.93 -4.66 -8.18
N TRP A 42 7.85 -3.97 -7.82
CA TRP A 42 6.60 -4.57 -7.40
C TRP A 42 5.50 -4.23 -8.40
N THR A 43 4.53 -5.13 -8.55
CA THR A 43 3.35 -4.92 -9.39
C THR A 43 2.12 -5.43 -8.63
N LEU A 44 1.06 -4.63 -8.64
CA LEU A 44 -0.27 -5.00 -8.18
C LEU A 44 -1.18 -5.09 -9.39
N GLU A 45 -1.79 -6.25 -9.59
CA GLU A 45 -2.78 -6.50 -10.64
C GLU A 45 -4.15 -6.79 -10.01
N LEU A 46 -5.18 -6.10 -10.51
CA LEU A 46 -6.56 -6.25 -10.07
C LEU A 46 -7.42 -6.76 -11.24
N TYR A 47 -8.00 -7.95 -11.04
CA TYR A 47 -8.92 -8.59 -11.96
C TYR A 47 -10.35 -8.46 -11.41
N CYS A 48 -11.18 -7.60 -12.03
CA CYS A 48 -12.53 -7.29 -11.52
C CYS A 48 -13.60 -8.31 -11.93
N SER A 49 -13.35 -9.15 -12.93
CA SER A 49 -14.21 -10.29 -13.30
C SER A 49 -13.37 -11.39 -13.94
N GLU A 50 -13.84 -12.63 -13.85
CA GLU A 50 -13.16 -13.80 -14.46
C GLU A 50 -13.03 -13.68 -16.00
N ASP A 51 -13.93 -12.91 -16.63
CA ASP A 51 -13.94 -12.67 -18.07
C ASP A 51 -13.00 -11.55 -18.54
N LEU A 52 -12.46 -10.74 -17.62
CA LEU A 52 -11.55 -9.64 -17.93
C LEU A 52 -10.11 -10.17 -17.99
N ILE A 53 -9.60 -10.33 -19.22
CA ILE A 53 -8.24 -10.82 -19.48
C ILE A 53 -7.17 -9.74 -19.18
N THR A 54 -7.55 -8.45 -19.14
CA THR A 54 -6.62 -7.35 -18.88
C THR A 54 -6.83 -6.79 -17.48
N PRO A 55 -5.86 -6.93 -16.56
CA PRO A 55 -5.98 -6.36 -15.23
C PRO A 55 -5.84 -4.84 -15.28
N LEU A 56 -6.44 -4.18 -14.28
CA LEU A 56 -5.97 -2.88 -13.86
C LEU A 56 -4.69 -3.11 -13.07
N PHE A 57 -3.61 -2.41 -13.39
CA PHE A 57 -2.35 -2.62 -12.68
C PHE A 57 -1.67 -1.30 -12.31
N VAL A 58 -0.85 -1.39 -11.27
CA VAL A 58 0.10 -0.36 -10.86
C VAL A 58 1.40 -1.06 -10.48
N ASP A 59 2.52 -0.47 -10.86
CA ASP A 59 3.85 -0.97 -10.51
C ASP A 59 4.71 0.14 -9.92
N GLY A 60 5.88 -0.25 -9.42
CA GLY A 60 6.82 0.70 -8.88
C GLY A 60 8.10 0.06 -8.39
N TRP A 61 9.09 0.91 -8.12
CA TRP A 61 10.32 0.51 -7.48
C TRP A 61 10.26 0.81 -5.99
N VAL A 62 10.77 -0.11 -5.18
CA VAL A 62 10.89 0.05 -3.74
C VAL A 62 12.23 -0.49 -3.27
N GLN A 63 12.77 0.12 -2.23
CA GLN A 63 13.97 -0.33 -1.55
C GLN A 63 13.74 -0.20 -0.04
N VAL A 64 14.16 -1.21 0.72
CA VAL A 64 14.15 -1.11 2.18
C VAL A 64 15.39 -0.33 2.62
N SER A 65 15.17 0.84 3.20
CA SER A 65 16.24 1.68 3.74
C SER A 65 16.72 1.14 5.08
N SER A 66 18.05 1.00 5.23
CA SER A 66 18.67 0.69 6.53
C SER A 66 18.41 1.77 7.59
N ALA A 67 18.11 3.01 7.17
CA ALA A 67 17.78 4.12 8.07
C ALA A 67 16.46 3.91 8.82
N ASN A 68 15.51 3.11 8.29
CA ASN A 68 14.20 2.92 8.92
C ASN A 68 14.28 2.36 10.34
N GLN A 69 15.33 1.59 10.69
CA GLN A 69 15.42 0.92 11.99
C GLN A 69 15.71 1.88 13.16
N SER A 70 16.19 3.09 12.89
CA SER A 70 16.54 4.08 13.92
C SER A 70 15.58 5.27 13.99
N LEU A 71 14.61 5.34 13.08
CA LEU A 71 13.64 6.42 13.02
C LEU A 71 12.47 6.19 13.98
N SER A 72 11.91 7.29 14.49
CA SER A 72 10.62 7.25 15.18
C SER A 72 9.54 6.81 14.18
N PRO A 73 8.64 5.89 14.57
CA PRO A 73 7.60 5.38 13.68
C PRO A 73 6.42 6.36 13.59
N ASP A 74 6.65 7.54 13.02
CA ASP A 74 5.64 8.54 12.76
C ASP A 74 5.75 9.07 11.32
N TYR A 75 4.60 9.44 10.73
CA TYR A 75 4.55 9.78 9.31
C TYR A 75 5.42 11.01 8.95
N GLN A 76 5.58 11.96 9.88
CA GLN A 76 6.36 13.18 9.63
C GLN A 76 7.85 12.85 9.56
N THR A 77 8.33 12.01 10.48
CA THR A 77 9.70 11.49 10.45
C THR A 77 9.99 10.76 9.13
N TYR A 78 9.06 9.91 8.67
CA TYR A 78 9.24 9.23 7.38
C TYR A 78 9.25 10.20 6.19
N LEU A 79 8.35 11.19 6.17
CA LEU A 79 8.34 12.24 5.14
C LEU A 79 9.65 13.02 5.08
N ASP A 80 10.14 13.46 6.24
CA ASP A 80 11.37 14.25 6.36
C ASP A 80 12.60 13.47 5.87
N ASN A 81 12.55 12.14 5.98
CA ASN A 81 13.59 11.22 5.50
C ASN A 81 13.32 10.67 4.08
N ARG A 82 12.31 11.20 3.37
CA ARG A 82 11.92 10.80 2.00
C ARG A 82 11.45 9.35 1.85
N ILE A 83 10.84 8.83 2.91
CA ILE A 83 10.36 7.45 3.00
C ILE A 83 8.83 7.47 2.81
N TRP A 84 8.42 7.89 1.62
CA TRP A 84 7.04 8.29 1.35
C TRP A 84 6.02 7.15 1.54
N LEU A 85 6.35 5.91 1.15
CA LEU A 85 5.45 4.77 1.35
C LEU A 85 5.19 4.46 2.82
N ASP A 86 6.20 4.56 3.69
CA ASP A 86 6.04 4.37 5.13
C ASP A 86 5.21 5.52 5.74
N ALA A 87 5.40 6.75 5.28
CA ALA A 87 4.57 7.88 5.67
C ALA A 87 3.09 7.69 5.28
N VAL A 88 2.83 7.22 4.04
CA VAL A 88 1.48 6.90 3.55
C VAL A 88 0.85 5.81 4.42
N ASN A 89 1.58 4.72 4.68
CA ASN A 89 1.07 3.62 5.48
C ASN A 89 0.71 4.06 6.90
N GLU A 90 1.58 4.84 7.55
CA GLU A 90 1.32 5.29 8.92
C GLU A 90 0.18 6.32 8.99
N LEU A 91 0.15 7.32 8.09
CA LEU A 91 -0.94 8.29 8.11
C LEU A 91 -2.30 7.65 7.75
N ALA A 92 -2.31 6.65 6.88
CA ALA A 92 -3.50 5.85 6.61
C ALA A 92 -3.97 5.07 7.85
N SER A 93 -3.05 4.48 8.62
CA SER A 93 -3.36 3.80 9.88
C SER A 93 -4.01 4.73 10.89
N GLN A 94 -3.47 5.95 11.06
CA GLN A 94 -4.06 6.95 11.95
C GLN A 94 -5.47 7.36 11.50
N ARG A 95 -5.68 7.60 10.19
CA ARG A 95 -7.00 7.94 9.64
C ARG A 95 -8.03 6.82 9.78
N LEU A 96 -7.61 5.56 9.75
CA LEU A 96 -8.48 4.42 10.03
C LEU A 96 -8.98 4.41 11.47
N GLN A 97 -8.12 4.79 12.41
CA GLN A 97 -8.44 4.82 13.84
C GLN A 97 -9.25 6.07 14.22
N GLU A 98 -8.98 7.21 13.57
CA GLU A 98 -9.60 8.51 13.83
C GLU A 98 -10.22 9.11 12.56
N PRO A 99 -11.27 8.51 11.99
CA PRO A 99 -11.81 8.88 10.68
C PRO A 99 -12.42 10.30 10.63
N GLU A 100 -12.83 10.85 11.77
CA GLU A 100 -13.42 12.20 11.88
C GLU A 100 -12.39 13.29 12.20
N ASN A 101 -11.12 12.94 12.40
CA ASN A 101 -10.08 13.91 12.72
C ASN A 101 -9.68 14.71 11.47
N LEU A 102 -10.21 15.93 11.37
CA LEU A 102 -9.98 16.82 10.22
C LEU A 102 -8.50 17.16 10.00
N THR A 103 -7.69 17.18 11.05
CA THR A 103 -6.23 17.40 10.93
C THR A 103 -5.58 16.28 10.12
N LEU A 104 -5.97 15.03 10.37
CA LEU A 104 -5.47 13.88 9.62
C LEU A 104 -5.98 13.86 8.18
N VAL A 105 -7.22 14.32 7.94
CA VAL A 105 -7.77 14.47 6.59
C VAL A 105 -6.95 15.46 5.76
N GLU A 106 -6.64 16.63 6.32
CA GLU A 106 -5.81 17.65 5.65
C GLU A 106 -4.37 17.17 5.43
N ALA A 107 -3.77 16.52 6.44
CA ALA A 107 -2.43 15.97 6.34
C ALA A 107 -2.35 14.92 5.21
N TRP A 108 -3.38 14.07 5.08
CA TRP A 108 -3.45 13.07 4.03
C TRP A 108 -3.52 13.68 2.64
N GLN A 109 -4.36 14.69 2.45
CA GLN A 109 -4.44 15.39 1.16
C GLN A 109 -3.09 15.99 0.77
N ARG A 110 -2.40 16.66 1.70
CA ARG A 110 -1.06 17.20 1.46
C ARG A 110 -0.05 16.11 1.11
N LEU A 111 -0.01 15.02 1.89
CA LEU A 111 0.90 13.89 1.66
C LEU A 111 0.74 13.29 0.25
N LEU A 112 -0.49 13.12 -0.21
CA LEU A 112 -0.77 12.61 -1.56
C LEU A 112 -0.36 13.61 -2.64
N GLN A 113 -0.66 14.90 -2.46
CA GLN A 113 -0.26 15.96 -3.39
C GLN A 113 1.26 16.09 -3.51
N ASP A 114 1.98 15.99 -2.39
CA ASP A 114 3.45 16.01 -2.36
C ASP A 114 4.05 14.80 -3.09
N GLY A 115 3.33 13.67 -3.11
CA GLY A 115 3.64 12.49 -3.93
C GLY A 115 3.25 12.62 -5.41
N GLY A 116 2.71 13.77 -5.83
CA GLY A 116 2.27 14.03 -7.21
C GLY A 116 0.88 13.47 -7.56
N ILE A 117 0.08 13.09 -6.55
CA ILE A 117 -1.25 12.52 -6.77
C ILE A 117 -2.29 13.64 -6.80
N ASP A 118 -3.07 13.69 -7.89
CA ASP A 118 -4.18 14.63 -8.05
C ASP A 118 -5.36 14.26 -7.14
N THR A 119 -5.47 14.95 -6.01
CA THR A 119 -6.50 14.70 -5.00
C THR A 119 -7.89 15.20 -5.40
N ASP A 120 -8.02 16.06 -6.42
CA ASP A 120 -9.34 16.59 -6.84
C ASP A 120 -10.22 15.48 -7.46
N LYS A 121 -9.57 14.40 -7.91
CA LYS A 121 -10.21 13.22 -8.49
C LYS A 121 -10.33 12.04 -7.52
N LEU A 122 -9.84 12.19 -6.29
CA LEU A 122 -9.87 11.12 -5.30
C LEU A 122 -11.09 11.24 -4.38
N PRO A 123 -11.63 10.10 -3.92
CA PRO A 123 -12.67 10.14 -2.91
C PRO A 123 -12.11 10.79 -1.63
N LEU A 124 -12.82 11.80 -1.13
CA LEU A 124 -12.59 12.35 0.22
C LEU A 124 -13.11 11.44 1.33
N GLY A 125 -13.70 10.30 0.95
CA GLY A 125 -14.32 9.33 1.85
C GLY A 125 -13.33 8.71 2.85
N PRO A 126 -13.86 7.99 3.86
CA PRO A 126 -13.04 7.32 4.86
C PRO A 126 -12.15 6.26 4.20
N ILE A 127 -11.04 5.95 4.86
CA ILE A 127 -10.31 4.72 4.55
C ILE A 127 -11.21 3.58 5.03
N LEU A 128 -11.58 2.68 4.12
CA LEU A 128 -12.64 1.69 4.33
C LEU A 128 -12.14 0.42 5.06
N GLY A 129 -10.85 0.40 5.42
CA GLY A 129 -10.19 -0.72 6.08
C GLY A 129 -9.50 -1.66 5.09
N SER A 130 -9.05 -2.81 5.62
CA SER A 130 -8.50 -3.87 4.78
C SER A 130 -9.61 -4.49 3.94
N GLY A 131 -9.37 -4.65 2.64
CA GLY A 131 -10.20 -5.56 1.85
C GLY A 131 -10.17 -6.93 2.51
N VAL A 132 -11.33 -7.53 2.80
CA VAL A 132 -11.38 -8.83 3.47
C VAL A 132 -10.75 -9.84 2.53
N VAL A 133 -9.62 -10.42 2.96
CA VAL A 133 -9.04 -11.60 2.30
C VAL A 133 -10.03 -12.73 2.52
N SER A 134 -10.81 -13.05 1.50
CA SER A 134 -11.73 -14.18 1.51
C SER A 134 -10.93 -15.45 1.29
N GLY A 135 -10.10 -15.82 2.26
CA GLY A 135 -9.41 -17.10 2.25
C GLY A 135 -10.41 -18.21 2.54
N SER A 136 -10.99 -18.81 1.51
CA SER A 136 -11.38 -20.22 1.60
C SER A 136 -10.15 -21.02 1.22
N ASP A 137 -9.48 -21.59 2.23
CA ASP A 137 -8.56 -22.71 2.03
C ASP A 137 -9.26 -23.74 1.14
N SER A 138 -8.81 -23.86 -0.11
CA SER A 138 -9.08 -25.02 -0.93
C SER A 138 -7.75 -25.73 -1.11
N ILE A 139 -7.55 -26.72 -0.25
CA ILE A 139 -6.60 -27.79 -0.48
C ILE A 139 -7.16 -28.59 -1.67
N GLU A 140 -6.43 -28.62 -2.78
CA GLU A 140 -6.29 -29.81 -3.62
C GLU A 140 -4.83 -29.97 -4.06
#